data_AF-V4AKK4-F1
#
_entry.id   AF-V4AKK4-F1
#
_cell.length_a   1.000
_cell.length_b   1.000
_cell.length_c   1.000
_cell.angle_alpha   90.00
_cell.angle_beta   90.00
_cell.angle_gamma   90.00
#
_symmetry.space_group_name_H-M   'P 1'
#
loop_
_entity.id
_entity.type
_entity.pdbx_description
1 polymer ?
#
loop_
_entity_poly.entity_id
_entity_poly.type
_entity_poly.pdbx_seq_one_letter_code
_entity_poly.pdbx_strand_id
1 'polypeptide(L)'
;LLNLHQFNYLINSDKCQQNVFVVAFVHSSADHWQQRNQIRTTWGGYKGSRVQNFRTLFMLGKPTNRALQPVIEREAKKYNDMVQGDFDDSYKNLTYKHIMSHSWIIENCPDVRYILKVDDDIVVNVYNMMKYLNTHKKPMKNFLYCNALWYEGPHRNNQSKWSMTKSEYPFTKYPQFCEGFAYITTPDVSAKLVKVSEDAKFYWIDDVFVTGVL
;
A
#
# COMPACT_ATOMS: atom_id res chain seq x y z
N LEU A 1 9.94 11.88 13.78
CA LEU A 1 9.61 11.12 12.55
C LEU A 1 10.02 9.68 12.81
N LEU A 2 9.23 8.70 12.38
CA LEU A 2 9.68 7.30 12.45
C LEU A 2 10.81 7.08 11.47
N ASN A 3 11.68 6.13 11.78
CA ASN A 3 12.73 5.69 10.89
C ASN A 3 12.09 4.88 9.74
N LEU A 4 12.17 5.40 8.51
CA LEU A 4 11.63 4.74 7.30
C LEU A 4 12.46 3.54 6.82
N HIS A 5 13.56 3.23 7.50
CA HIS A 5 14.47 2.14 7.16
C HIS A 5 14.22 0.86 7.95
N GLN A 6 13.70 0.98 9.18
CA GLN A 6 13.56 -0.16 10.09
C GLN A 6 12.18 -0.14 10.71
N PHE A 7 11.26 -0.86 10.06
CA PHE A 7 9.95 -1.09 10.60
C PHE A 7 9.97 -2.28 11.55
N ASN A 8 9.38 -2.09 12.73
CA ASN A 8 9.03 -3.19 13.61
C ASN A 8 7.62 -3.66 13.26
N TYR A 9 7.45 -4.97 13.13
CA TYR A 9 6.18 -5.59 12.79
C TYR A 9 5.58 -6.26 14.04
N LEU A 10 4.36 -5.84 14.41
CA LEU A 10 3.60 -6.43 15.51
C LEU A 10 2.88 -7.72 15.06
N ILE A 11 2.44 -7.73 13.81
CA ILE A 11 1.81 -8.87 13.15
C ILE A 11 2.50 -9.07 11.81
N ASN A 12 2.79 -10.32 11.49
CA ASN A 12 3.45 -10.72 10.25
C ASN A 12 2.67 -11.84 9.55
N SER A 13 2.98 -12.10 8.28
CA SER A 13 2.33 -13.10 7.43
C SER A 13 3.36 -13.90 6.64
N ASP A 14 3.11 -15.18 6.38
CA ASP A 14 3.94 -16.01 5.48
C ASP A 14 3.27 -16.23 4.11
N LYS A 15 2.15 -15.55 3.83
CA LYS A 15 1.28 -15.78 2.66
C LYS A 15 1.96 -15.51 1.30
N CYS A 16 3.15 -14.92 1.31
CA CYS A 16 3.89 -14.49 0.13
C CYS A 16 5.11 -15.36 -0.23
N GLN A 17 5.36 -16.45 0.49
CA GLN A 17 6.63 -17.17 0.37
C GLN A 17 6.89 -17.89 -0.97
N GLN A 18 5.85 -18.33 -1.70
CA GLN A 18 6.02 -19.04 -2.97
C GLN A 18 4.88 -18.80 -3.96
N ASN A 19 5.21 -18.84 -5.26
CA ASN A 19 4.24 -18.84 -6.38
C ASN A 19 3.31 -17.63 -6.40
N VAL A 20 3.86 -16.43 -6.21
CA VAL A 20 3.11 -15.17 -6.26
C VAL A 20 3.49 -14.41 -7.53
N PHE A 21 2.56 -14.23 -8.45
CA PHE A 21 2.76 -13.41 -9.64
C PHE A 21 2.43 -11.94 -9.34
N VAL A 22 1.31 -11.70 -8.67
CA VAL A 22 0.91 -10.37 -8.18
C VAL A 22 0.60 -10.46 -6.68
N VAL A 23 1.17 -9.55 -5.90
CA VAL A 23 0.71 -9.28 -4.53
C VAL A 23 -0.01 -7.94 -4.50
N ALA A 24 -1.21 -7.92 -3.94
CA ALA A 24 -1.92 -6.72 -3.57
C ALA A 24 -1.65 -6.42 -2.11
N PHE A 25 -1.10 -5.24 -1.81
CA PHE A 25 -1.14 -4.69 -0.47
C PHE A 25 -2.28 -3.69 -0.38
N VAL A 26 -3.18 -3.93 0.56
CA VAL A 26 -4.38 -3.14 0.79
C VAL A 26 -4.15 -2.27 2.01
N HIS A 27 -4.15 -0.96 1.86
CA HIS A 27 -4.18 -0.06 3.01
C HIS A 27 -5.54 -0.18 3.68
N SER A 28 -5.56 -0.59 4.95
CA SER A 28 -6.79 -0.74 5.74
C SER A 28 -6.57 -0.21 7.15
N SER A 29 -7.66 0.00 7.88
CA SER A 29 -7.68 0.47 9.27
C SER A 29 -8.20 -0.63 10.20
N ALA A 30 -7.80 -0.61 11.46
CA ALA A 30 -8.18 -1.63 12.45
C ALA A 30 -9.68 -1.97 12.50
N ASP A 31 -10.54 -0.96 12.44
CA ASP A 31 -12.00 -1.04 12.49
C ASP A 31 -12.66 -1.46 11.17
N HIS A 32 -11.90 -1.51 10.06
CA HIS A 32 -12.40 -1.88 8.73
C HIS A 32 -12.51 -3.40 8.49
N TRP A 33 -12.94 -4.15 9.50
CA TRP A 33 -13.08 -5.61 9.38
C TRP A 33 -14.03 -6.00 8.24
N GLN A 34 -15.13 -5.25 8.07
CA GLN A 34 -16.14 -5.54 7.04
C GLN A 34 -15.56 -5.37 5.63
N GLN A 35 -14.82 -4.31 5.38
CA GLN A 35 -14.14 -4.00 4.12
C GLN A 35 -13.14 -5.11 3.77
N ARG A 36 -12.27 -5.47 4.72
CA ARG A 36 -11.33 -6.59 4.53
C ARG A 36 -12.06 -7.89 4.22
N ASN A 37 -13.13 -8.19 4.94
CA ASN A 37 -13.92 -9.40 4.70
C ASN A 37 -14.60 -9.38 3.31
N GLN A 38 -15.12 -8.24 2.87
CA GLN A 38 -15.68 -8.08 1.51
C GLN A 38 -14.60 -8.30 0.45
N ILE A 39 -13.41 -7.72 0.60
CA ILE A 39 -12.29 -7.94 -0.31
C ILE A 39 -11.92 -9.44 -0.36
N ARG A 40 -11.82 -10.11 0.80
CA ARG A 40 -11.53 -11.56 0.87
C ARG A 40 -12.59 -12.42 0.18
N THR A 41 -13.86 -12.08 0.27
CA THR A 41 -14.95 -12.87 -0.34
C THR A 41 -15.20 -12.51 -1.80
N THR A 42 -14.65 -11.39 -2.28
CA THR A 42 -14.79 -10.90 -3.65
C THR A 42 -13.44 -10.91 -4.39
N TRP A 43 -12.99 -9.78 -4.89
CA TRP A 43 -11.86 -9.67 -5.82
C TRP A 43 -10.51 -10.02 -5.17
N GLY A 44 -10.35 -9.85 -3.86
CA GLY A 44 -9.10 -10.08 -3.14
C GLY A 44 -8.85 -11.55 -2.77
N GLY A 45 -9.87 -12.41 -2.84
CA GLY A 45 -9.75 -13.83 -2.53
C GLY A 45 -9.82 -14.73 -3.76
N TYR A 46 -9.27 -15.94 -3.65
CA TYR A 46 -9.33 -16.92 -4.74
C TYR A 46 -10.77 -17.30 -5.12
N LYS A 47 -11.67 -17.47 -4.14
CA LYS A 47 -13.06 -17.86 -4.39
C LYS A 47 -13.81 -16.84 -5.26
N GLY A 48 -13.56 -15.54 -5.07
CA GLY A 48 -14.22 -14.49 -5.84
C GLY A 48 -13.48 -14.10 -7.11
N SER A 49 -12.15 -13.95 -7.09
CA SER A 49 -11.37 -13.62 -8.30
C SER A 49 -11.25 -14.78 -9.28
N ARG A 50 -11.23 -16.03 -8.79
CA ARG A 50 -10.88 -17.25 -9.55
C ARG A 50 -9.52 -17.17 -10.24
N VAL A 51 -8.60 -16.36 -9.72
CA VAL A 51 -7.25 -16.18 -10.28
C VAL A 51 -6.19 -16.79 -9.36
N GLN A 52 -5.35 -17.67 -9.94
CA GLN A 52 -4.19 -18.23 -9.26
C GLN A 52 -3.03 -17.23 -9.21
N ASN A 53 -2.06 -17.47 -8.33
CA ASN A 53 -0.84 -16.67 -8.17
C ASN A 53 -1.10 -15.17 -7.87
N PHE A 54 -2.29 -14.83 -7.43
CA PHE A 54 -2.64 -13.55 -6.85
C PHE A 54 -2.72 -13.70 -5.32
N ARG A 55 -2.16 -12.76 -4.57
CA ARG A 55 -2.23 -12.72 -3.11
C ARG A 55 -2.67 -11.34 -2.65
N THR A 56 -3.43 -11.30 -1.56
CA THR A 56 -3.87 -10.06 -0.91
C THR A 56 -3.35 -10.06 0.52
N LEU A 57 -2.73 -8.96 0.91
CA LEU A 57 -2.25 -8.64 2.25
C LEU A 57 -2.86 -7.31 2.70
N PHE A 58 -3.33 -7.25 3.94
CA PHE A 58 -3.84 -6.03 4.55
C PHE A 58 -2.75 -5.38 5.41
N MET A 59 -2.49 -4.10 5.15
CA MET A 59 -1.43 -3.33 5.79
C MET A 59 -2.05 -2.36 6.79
N LEU A 60 -1.70 -2.50 8.07
CA LEU A 60 -2.27 -1.75 9.19
C LEU A 60 -1.19 -1.10 10.04
N GLY A 61 -1.56 -0.03 10.75
CA GLY A 61 -0.83 0.45 11.93
C GLY A 61 -1.51 0.01 13.23
N LYS A 62 -1.06 0.55 14.36
CA LYS A 62 -1.72 0.42 15.66
C LYS A 62 -3.04 1.17 15.67
N PRO A 63 -4.13 0.56 16.17
CA PRO A 63 -5.41 1.25 16.28
C PRO A 63 -5.35 2.41 17.27
N THR A 64 -6.03 3.52 16.95
CA THR A 64 -6.31 4.60 17.91
C THR A 64 -7.03 4.05 19.15
N ASN A 65 -8.05 3.20 18.93
CA ASN A 65 -8.70 2.47 20.02
C ASN A 65 -7.96 1.16 20.30
N ARG A 66 -7.10 1.16 21.32
CA ARG A 66 -6.31 -0.02 21.72
C ARG A 66 -7.15 -1.26 22.07
N ALA A 67 -8.43 -1.10 22.41
CA ALA A 67 -9.33 -2.24 22.63
C ALA A 67 -9.57 -3.08 21.36
N LEU A 68 -9.28 -2.54 20.17
CA LEU A 68 -9.36 -3.29 18.90
C LEU A 68 -8.17 -4.22 18.68
N GLN A 69 -7.03 -4.00 19.35
CA GLN A 69 -5.82 -4.78 19.09
C GLN A 69 -6.02 -6.31 19.25
N PRO A 70 -6.70 -6.83 20.30
CA PRO A 70 -6.98 -8.26 20.41
C PRO A 70 -7.92 -8.80 19.32
N VAL A 71 -8.77 -7.94 18.74
CA VAL A 71 -9.64 -8.33 17.62
C VAL A 71 -8.82 -8.51 16.35
N ILE A 72 -7.91 -7.57 16.08
CA ILE A 72 -6.98 -7.59 14.95
C ILE A 72 -6.08 -8.84 15.03
N GLU A 73 -5.52 -9.15 16.20
CA GLU A 73 -4.67 -10.33 16.39
C GLU A 73 -5.43 -11.64 16.11
N ARG A 74 -6.69 -11.74 16.56
CA ARG A 74 -7.55 -12.91 16.25
C ARG A 74 -7.84 -13.02 14.76
N GLU A 75 -8.11 -11.90 14.10
CA GLU A 75 -8.33 -11.87 12.64
C GLU A 75 -7.06 -12.30 11.89
N ALA A 76 -5.91 -11.71 12.23
CA ALA A 76 -4.62 -12.03 11.64
C ALA A 76 -4.28 -13.52 11.80
N LYS A 77 -4.48 -14.08 13.00
CA LYS A 77 -4.27 -15.52 13.25
C LYS A 77 -5.19 -16.40 12.39
N LYS A 78 -6.42 -15.96 12.13
CA LYS A 78 -7.41 -16.72 11.35
C LYS A 78 -7.13 -16.72 9.85
N TYR A 79 -6.77 -15.58 9.29
CA TYR A 79 -6.65 -15.40 7.83
C TYR A 79 -5.22 -15.36 7.32
N ASN A 80 -4.25 -15.11 8.21
CA ASN A 80 -2.83 -15.04 7.92
C ASN A 80 -2.52 -14.14 6.72
N ASP A 81 -3.18 -12.99 6.65
CA ASP A 81 -3.14 -12.08 5.51
C ASP A 81 -2.98 -10.62 5.92
N MET A 82 -2.35 -10.41 7.07
CA MET A 82 -2.19 -9.10 7.67
C MET A 82 -0.74 -8.86 8.05
N VAL A 83 -0.27 -7.64 7.80
CA VAL A 83 1.00 -7.11 8.29
C VAL A 83 0.69 -5.83 9.05
N GLN A 84 1.14 -5.75 10.29
CA GLN A 84 0.90 -4.60 11.16
C GLN A 84 2.22 -3.98 11.61
N GLY A 85 2.43 -2.71 11.28
CA GLY A 85 3.58 -1.94 11.74
C GLY A 85 3.39 -1.36 13.14
N ASP A 86 4.49 -1.17 13.86
CA ASP A 86 4.51 -0.55 15.19
C ASP A 86 4.50 0.99 15.12
N PHE A 87 3.47 1.54 14.50
CA PHE A 87 3.20 2.99 14.45
C PHE A 87 1.71 3.27 14.50
N ASP A 88 1.31 4.44 14.97
CA ASP A 88 -0.11 4.78 15.09
C ASP A 88 -0.76 4.92 13.71
N ASP A 89 -1.88 4.23 13.50
CA ASP A 89 -2.63 4.29 12.25
C ASP A 89 -3.42 5.60 12.18
N SER A 90 -2.92 6.53 11.36
CA SER A 90 -3.55 7.84 11.17
C SER A 90 -3.27 8.36 9.76
N TYR A 91 -4.09 9.31 9.29
CA TYR A 91 -3.89 9.96 7.98
C TYR A 91 -2.49 10.54 7.81
N LYS A 92 -1.93 11.14 8.87
CA LYS A 92 -0.57 11.72 8.83
C LYS A 92 0.55 10.66 8.80
N ASN A 93 0.21 9.41 9.07
CA ASN A 93 1.14 8.28 9.08
C ASN A 93 0.91 7.33 7.90
N LEU A 94 0.05 7.67 6.93
CA LEU A 94 -0.15 6.85 5.73
C LEU A 94 1.16 6.63 4.98
N THR A 95 2.03 7.64 4.89
CA THR A 95 3.36 7.48 4.29
C THR A 95 4.19 6.38 4.95
N TYR A 96 4.15 6.26 6.28
CA TYR A 96 4.85 5.17 6.97
C TYR A 96 4.26 3.82 6.59
N LYS A 97 2.93 3.70 6.55
CA LYS A 97 2.24 2.48 6.12
C LYS A 97 2.59 2.12 4.68
N HIS A 98 2.68 3.11 3.80
CA HIS A 98 2.98 2.92 2.38
C HIS A 98 4.40 2.42 2.15
N ILE A 99 5.41 3.09 2.73
CA ILE A 99 6.81 2.66 2.63
C ILE A 99 7.03 1.32 3.32
N MET A 100 6.41 1.10 4.50
CA MET A 100 6.44 -0.20 5.19
C MET A 100 5.91 -1.32 4.29
N SER A 101 4.80 -1.07 3.58
CA SER A 101 4.19 -2.07 2.70
C SER A 101 5.15 -2.49 1.59
N HIS A 102 5.85 -1.52 0.99
CA HIS A 102 6.89 -1.81 0.00
C HIS A 102 8.06 -2.58 0.62
N SER A 103 8.63 -2.10 1.73
CA SER A 103 9.76 -2.75 2.42
C SER A 103 9.44 -4.21 2.72
N TRP A 104 8.29 -4.46 3.34
CA TRP A 104 7.86 -5.79 3.71
C TRP A 104 7.75 -6.73 2.51
N ILE A 105 7.15 -6.26 1.40
CA ILE A 105 6.99 -7.09 0.19
C ILE A 105 8.34 -7.44 -0.42
N ILE A 106 9.27 -6.48 -0.51
CA ILE A 106 10.60 -6.72 -1.08
C ILE A 106 11.36 -7.77 -0.27
N GLU A 107 11.19 -7.77 1.05
CA GLU A 107 11.85 -8.70 1.96
C GLU A 107 11.19 -10.09 2.03
N ASN A 108 9.86 -10.17 1.86
CA ASN A 108 9.09 -11.38 2.18
C ASN A 108 8.39 -12.04 0.98
N CYS A 109 8.48 -11.46 -0.23
CA CYS A 109 7.86 -11.97 -1.44
C CYS A 109 8.90 -12.23 -2.56
N PRO A 110 9.75 -13.26 -2.48
CA PRO A 110 10.88 -13.43 -3.41
C PRO A 110 10.46 -13.64 -4.88
N ASP A 111 9.30 -14.26 -5.12
CA ASP A 111 8.85 -14.62 -6.47
C ASP A 111 7.94 -13.57 -7.13
N VAL A 112 7.62 -12.48 -6.43
CA VAL A 112 6.63 -11.50 -6.90
C VAL A 112 7.08 -10.81 -8.17
N ARG A 113 6.20 -10.73 -9.17
CA ARG A 113 6.49 -10.03 -10.44
C ARG A 113 5.89 -8.64 -10.52
N TYR A 114 4.74 -8.44 -9.87
CA TYR A 114 4.03 -7.17 -9.84
C TYR A 114 3.43 -6.93 -8.46
N ILE A 115 3.35 -5.67 -8.08
CA ILE A 115 2.83 -5.22 -6.80
C ILE A 115 1.66 -4.28 -7.09
N LEU A 116 0.50 -4.55 -6.51
CA LEU A 116 -0.68 -3.71 -6.57
C LEU A 116 -0.85 -3.00 -5.22
N LYS A 117 -0.78 -1.67 -5.22
CA LYS A 117 -1.28 -0.85 -4.10
C LYS A 117 -2.75 -0.61 -4.32
N VAL A 118 -3.56 -0.71 -3.28
CA VAL A 118 -4.98 -0.39 -3.34
C VAL A 118 -5.55 0.00 -1.97
N ASP A 119 -6.56 0.85 -1.93
CA ASP A 119 -7.30 1.18 -0.71
C ASP A 119 -8.44 0.17 -0.46
N ASP A 120 -8.90 0.05 0.79
CA ASP A 120 -9.89 -0.98 1.17
C ASP A 120 -11.34 -0.67 0.77
N ASP A 121 -11.59 0.48 0.15
CA ASP A 121 -12.87 0.92 -0.42
C ASP A 121 -12.92 0.82 -1.96
N ILE A 122 -11.93 0.15 -2.57
CA ILE A 122 -11.81 -0.02 -4.03
C ILE A 122 -12.15 -1.45 -4.48
N VAL A 123 -12.74 -1.55 -5.67
CA VAL A 123 -12.97 -2.82 -6.37
C VAL A 123 -12.00 -2.96 -7.54
N VAL A 124 -11.30 -4.09 -7.60
CA VAL A 124 -10.34 -4.39 -8.67
C VAL A 124 -10.87 -5.50 -9.56
N ASN A 125 -10.84 -5.31 -10.88
CA ASN A 125 -11.06 -6.39 -11.82
C ASN A 125 -9.79 -7.24 -11.99
N VAL A 126 -9.53 -8.11 -11.00
CA VAL A 126 -8.31 -8.92 -10.93
C VAL A 126 -8.13 -9.81 -12.16
N TYR A 127 -9.20 -10.35 -12.73
CA TYR A 127 -9.13 -11.17 -13.94
C TYR A 127 -8.54 -10.39 -15.12
N ASN A 128 -9.09 -9.20 -15.42
CA ASN A 128 -8.61 -8.38 -16.54
C ASN A 128 -7.21 -7.84 -16.29
N MET A 129 -6.89 -7.42 -15.06
CA MET A 129 -5.55 -6.99 -14.68
C MET A 129 -4.53 -8.12 -14.91
N MET A 130 -4.82 -9.33 -14.43
CA MET A 130 -3.94 -10.48 -14.57
C MET A 130 -3.80 -10.90 -16.04
N LYS A 131 -4.88 -10.83 -16.83
CA LYS A 131 -4.83 -11.07 -18.27
C LYS A 131 -3.90 -10.08 -18.97
N TYR A 132 -3.99 -8.79 -18.65
CA TYR A 132 -3.12 -7.75 -19.19
C TYR A 132 -1.65 -7.96 -18.81
N LEU A 133 -1.35 -8.22 -17.54
CA LEU A 133 0.03 -8.41 -17.07
C LEU A 133 0.69 -9.66 -17.68
N ASN A 134 -0.11 -10.70 -18.01
CA ASN A 134 0.37 -11.92 -18.65
C ASN A 134 0.62 -11.81 -20.16
N THR A 135 0.18 -10.74 -20.83
CA THR A 135 0.49 -10.56 -22.27
C THR A 135 1.97 -10.28 -22.53
N HIS A 136 2.70 -9.85 -21.48
CA HIS A 136 4.11 -9.48 -21.57
C HIS A 136 4.99 -10.73 -21.40
N LYS A 137 5.71 -11.09 -22.48
CA LYS A 137 6.61 -12.26 -22.51
C LYS A 137 7.77 -12.15 -21.50
N LYS A 138 8.24 -10.94 -21.24
CA LYS A 138 9.26 -10.63 -20.22
C LYS A 138 8.62 -9.81 -19.11
N PRO A 139 8.99 -10.03 -17.82
CA PRO A 139 8.56 -9.15 -16.74
C PRO A 139 8.96 -7.71 -17.06
N MET A 140 8.02 -6.78 -16.85
CA MET A 140 8.34 -5.35 -16.95
C MET A 140 9.34 -4.98 -15.85
N LYS A 141 10.16 -3.97 -16.12
CA LYS A 141 11.09 -3.36 -15.16
C LYS A 141 10.90 -1.86 -15.19
N ASN A 142 11.21 -1.17 -14.11
CA ASN A 142 10.99 0.26 -13.96
C ASN A 142 9.55 0.67 -14.32
N PHE A 143 8.57 -0.12 -13.87
CA PHE A 143 7.19 0.04 -14.28
C PHE A 143 6.34 0.60 -13.14
N LEU A 144 5.57 1.64 -13.46
CA LEU A 144 4.55 2.23 -12.60
C LEU A 144 3.35 2.57 -13.49
N TYR A 145 2.17 2.06 -13.15
CA TYR A 145 0.95 2.23 -13.92
C TYR A 145 -0.22 2.59 -13.02
N CYS A 146 -0.84 3.73 -13.31
CA CYS A 146 -1.89 4.32 -12.51
C CYS A 146 -2.66 5.37 -13.31
N ASN A 147 -3.73 5.89 -12.72
CA ASN A 147 -4.26 7.17 -13.16
C ASN A 147 -3.32 8.28 -12.68
N ALA A 148 -2.58 8.89 -13.60
CA ALA A 148 -1.61 9.92 -13.24
C ALA A 148 -2.29 11.29 -13.16
N LEU A 149 -2.16 11.97 -12.03
CA LEU A 149 -2.68 13.30 -11.80
C LEU A 149 -1.63 14.36 -12.17
N TRP A 150 -2.09 15.41 -12.83
CA TRP A 150 -1.27 16.51 -13.32
C TRP A 150 -1.79 17.83 -12.77
N TYR A 151 -0.87 18.76 -12.49
CA TYR A 151 -1.19 20.13 -12.09
C TYR A 151 -1.94 20.30 -10.77
N GLU A 152 -2.03 19.24 -9.97
CA GLU A 152 -2.56 19.28 -8.61
C GLU A 152 -1.62 20.03 -7.65
N GLY A 153 -2.16 20.46 -6.51
CA GLY A 153 -1.39 21.15 -5.49
C GLY A 153 -1.99 21.04 -4.09
N PRO A 154 -1.23 21.40 -3.07
CA PRO A 154 -1.67 21.31 -1.68
C PRO A 154 -2.89 22.18 -1.42
N HIS A 155 -3.93 21.57 -0.85
CA HIS A 155 -5.04 22.32 -0.28
C HIS A 155 -4.51 23.19 0.86
N ARG A 156 -4.81 24.49 0.82
CA ARG A 156 -4.38 25.45 1.84
C ARG A 156 -5.50 25.85 2.81
N ASN A 157 -6.70 25.34 2.59
CA ASN A 157 -7.85 25.57 3.45
C ASN A 157 -7.83 24.56 4.60
N ASN A 158 -7.71 25.03 5.84
CA ASN A 158 -7.64 24.22 7.06
C ASN A 158 -8.88 23.35 7.32
N GLN A 159 -9.98 23.53 6.59
CA GLN A 159 -11.15 22.66 6.67
C GLN A 159 -10.99 21.36 5.85
N SER A 160 -10.00 21.29 4.96
CA SER A 160 -9.71 20.07 4.20
C SER A 160 -8.93 19.08 5.05
N LYS A 161 -9.33 17.79 5.03
CA LYS A 161 -8.54 16.71 5.65
C LYS A 161 -7.15 16.55 5.03
N TRP A 162 -6.93 17.10 3.84
CA TRP A 162 -5.66 17.12 3.11
C TRP A 162 -4.98 18.49 3.14
N SER A 163 -5.36 19.37 4.08
CA SER A 163 -4.77 20.70 4.18
C SER A 163 -3.30 20.64 4.57
N MET A 164 -2.42 21.21 3.75
CA MET A 164 -1.00 21.37 4.06
C MET A 164 -0.64 22.84 4.14
N THR A 165 0.08 23.22 5.20
CA THR A 165 0.62 24.57 5.37
C THR A 165 1.83 24.81 4.45
N LYS A 166 2.18 26.08 4.22
CA LYS A 166 3.38 26.44 3.42
C LYS A 166 4.68 25.98 4.09
N SER A 167 4.71 25.88 5.42
CA SER A 167 5.87 25.35 6.14
C SER A 167 6.02 23.83 5.93
N GLU A 168 4.91 23.09 5.87
CA GLU A 168 4.93 21.66 5.54
C GLU A 168 5.37 21.45 4.09
N TYR A 169 4.72 22.09 3.12
CA TYR A 169 5.04 22.01 1.70
C TYR A 169 5.10 23.41 1.08
N PRO A 170 6.29 23.94 0.73
CA PRO A 170 6.44 25.33 0.32
C PRO A 170 5.99 25.61 -1.12
N PHE A 171 5.93 24.58 -1.97
CA PHE A 171 5.58 24.74 -3.38
C PHE A 171 4.06 24.82 -3.59
N THR A 172 3.64 25.40 -4.71
CA THR A 172 2.22 25.58 -5.04
C THR A 172 1.64 24.40 -5.83
N LYS A 173 2.48 23.55 -6.38
CA LYS A 173 2.09 22.37 -7.17
C LYS A 173 2.84 21.14 -6.67
N TYR A 174 2.17 20.00 -6.74
CA TYR A 174 2.80 18.69 -6.57
C TYR A 174 3.52 18.27 -7.85
N PRO A 175 4.55 17.40 -7.76
CA PRO A 175 5.01 16.65 -8.92
C PRO A 175 3.86 15.82 -9.51
N GLN A 176 4.02 15.31 -10.73
CA GLN A 176 3.09 14.30 -11.24
C GLN A 176 3.14 13.07 -10.33
N PHE A 177 1.98 12.54 -9.96
CA PHE A 177 1.87 11.39 -9.06
C PHE A 177 0.68 10.51 -9.46
N CYS A 178 0.64 9.30 -8.93
CA CYS A 178 -0.48 8.40 -9.08
C CYS A 178 -1.61 8.79 -8.14
N GLU A 179 -2.85 8.80 -8.65
CA GLU A 179 -4.02 8.93 -7.81
C GLU A 179 -4.03 7.85 -6.72
N GLY A 180 -4.26 8.28 -5.47
CA GLY A 180 -3.96 7.46 -4.29
C GLY A 180 -4.66 6.12 -4.22
N PHE A 181 -5.85 5.94 -4.82
CA PHE A 181 -6.66 4.75 -4.56
C PHE A 181 -6.07 3.44 -5.09
N ALA A 182 -5.27 3.46 -6.17
CA ALA A 182 -4.61 2.27 -6.71
C ALA A 182 -3.49 2.56 -7.72
N TYR A 183 -2.45 1.72 -7.72
CA TYR A 183 -1.48 1.63 -8.82
C TYR A 183 -0.81 0.26 -8.87
N ILE A 184 -0.21 -0.08 -10.01
CA ILE A 184 0.59 -1.29 -10.21
C ILE A 184 2.05 -0.87 -10.40
N THR A 185 2.96 -1.56 -9.75
CA THR A 185 4.40 -1.37 -9.93
C THR A 185 5.17 -2.69 -9.93
N THR A 186 6.49 -2.61 -10.14
CA THR A 186 7.41 -3.74 -10.10
C THR A 186 8.29 -3.72 -8.86
N PRO A 187 8.85 -4.87 -8.43
CA PRO A 187 9.66 -4.95 -7.21
C PRO A 187 10.92 -4.08 -7.27
N ASP A 188 11.52 -3.91 -8.45
CA ASP A 188 12.68 -3.05 -8.64
C ASP A 188 12.38 -1.56 -8.45
N VAL A 189 11.16 -1.11 -8.81
CA VAL A 189 10.69 0.24 -8.47
C VAL A 189 10.45 0.35 -6.98
N SER A 190 9.78 -0.64 -6.37
CA SER A 190 9.52 -0.64 -4.93
C SER A 190 10.81 -0.54 -4.12
N ALA A 191 11.86 -1.28 -4.50
CA ALA A 191 13.17 -1.24 -3.85
C ALA A 191 13.85 0.14 -3.99
N LYS A 192 13.68 0.82 -5.12
CA LYS A 192 14.17 2.19 -5.30
C LYS A 192 13.41 3.17 -4.42
N LEU A 193 12.08 3.05 -4.35
CA LEU A 193 11.23 3.91 -3.51
C LEU A 193 11.61 3.79 -2.05
N VAL A 194 11.72 2.56 -1.52
CA VAL A 194 12.17 2.33 -0.14
C VAL A 194 13.54 2.96 0.08
N LYS A 195 14.51 2.70 -0.80
CA LYS A 195 15.87 3.23 -0.67
C LYS A 195 15.93 4.77 -0.72
N VAL A 196 15.16 5.43 -1.58
CA VAL A 196 15.18 6.90 -1.69
C VAL A 196 14.39 7.55 -0.55
N SER A 197 13.39 6.87 0.01
CA SER A 197 12.60 7.37 1.14
C SER A 197 13.42 7.65 2.40
N GLU A 198 14.59 7.01 2.48
CA GLU A 198 15.60 7.14 3.53
C GLU A 198 16.13 8.57 3.70
N ASP A 199 16.47 9.20 2.59
CA ASP A 199 17.12 10.52 2.55
C ASP A 199 16.12 11.66 2.22
N ALA A 200 14.93 11.29 1.74
CA ALA A 200 13.94 12.25 1.27
C ALA A 200 13.27 13.02 2.43
N LYS A 201 12.99 14.30 2.20
CA LYS A 201 12.17 15.09 3.12
C LYS A 201 10.76 14.50 3.17
N PHE A 202 10.38 13.97 4.33
CA PHE A 202 9.07 13.35 4.57
C PHE A 202 7.90 14.30 4.25
N TYR A 203 6.93 13.78 3.50
CA TYR A 203 5.59 14.36 3.34
C TYR A 203 4.53 13.31 3.71
N TRP A 204 3.46 13.74 4.38
CA TRP A 204 2.45 12.85 4.96
C TRP A 204 1.28 12.50 4.01
N ILE A 205 1.23 13.17 2.85
CA ILE A 205 0.35 12.80 1.74
C ILE A 205 1.08 11.69 0.98
N ASP A 206 0.68 10.44 1.21
CA ASP A 206 1.44 9.23 0.85
C ASP A 206 1.57 9.04 -0.66
N ASP A 207 0.49 9.22 -1.41
CA ASP A 207 0.48 9.09 -2.86
C ASP A 207 1.39 10.13 -3.54
N VAL A 208 1.31 11.39 -3.12
CA VAL A 208 2.20 12.47 -3.59
C VAL A 208 3.66 12.16 -3.24
N PHE A 209 3.92 11.72 -2.01
CA PHE A 209 5.29 11.42 -1.58
C PHE A 209 5.86 10.24 -2.36
N VAL A 210 5.18 9.09 -2.31
CA VAL A 210 5.73 7.81 -2.79
C VAL A 210 5.75 7.71 -4.31
N THR A 211 4.79 8.31 -5.01
CA THR A 211 4.69 8.15 -6.48
C THR A 211 5.02 9.41 -7.27
N GLY A 212 5.34 10.51 -6.58
CA GLY A 212 5.72 11.78 -7.22
C GLY A 212 7.02 12.39 -6.71
N VAL A 213 7.27 12.37 -5.40
CA VAL A 213 8.49 12.98 -4.82
C VAL A 213 9.70 12.04 -4.86
N LEU A 214 9.50 10.74 -4.57
CA LEU A 214 10.53 9.70 -4.63
C LEU A 214 10.79 9.22 -6.06
#